data_AF-A0AAV4GTK5-F1
#
_entry.id   AF-A0AAV4GTK5-F1
#
_cell.length_a   1.000
_cell.length_b   1.000
_cell.length_c   1.000
_cell.angle_alpha   90.00
_cell.angle_beta   90.00
_cell.angle_gamma   90.00
#
_symmetry.space_group_name_H-M   'P 1'
#
loop_
_entity.id
_entity.type
_entity.pdbx_description
1 polymer ?
#
loop_
_entity_poly.entity_id
_entity_poly.type
_entity_poly.pdbx_seq_one_letter_code
_entity_poly.pdbx_strand_id
1 'polypeptide(L)'
;LRNGLKYSRVLESPEILTVHLKRFRHEFYSSKISTFISFPLEGLDMAPYLNKGCNSEATYYDLFAIICHHGTAGGGHYTAYCLNHLNQQWYEFDDQLVTEVDVGQVLNCEAYVLFYRKSNRKMDSIRQRFAEIERRESSILRFYISKQWMSRFHTFAEPGPITNSDFLCKHG
;
A
#
# COMPACT_ATOMS: atom_id res chain seq x y z
N LEU A 1 34.88 -1.00 -24.48
CA LEU A 1 33.88 -1.39 -23.45
C LEU A 1 32.51 -1.45 -24.12
N ARG A 2 31.78 -2.57 -24.04
CA ARG A 2 30.40 -2.67 -24.56
C ARG A 2 29.43 -2.35 -23.40
N ASN A 3 28.56 -1.38 -23.59
CA ASN A 3 27.53 -1.05 -22.61
C ASN A 3 26.41 -2.09 -22.69
N GLY A 4 26.05 -2.70 -21.55
CA GLY A 4 24.91 -3.61 -21.46
C GLY A 4 23.63 -2.85 -21.13
N LEU A 5 22.51 -3.23 -21.74
CA LEU A 5 21.18 -2.74 -21.38
C LEU A 5 20.54 -3.72 -20.40
N LYS A 6 20.17 -3.23 -19.21
CA LYS A 6 19.45 -3.99 -18.19
C LYS A 6 18.02 -3.48 -18.10
N TYR A 7 17.06 -4.40 -18.12
CA TYR A 7 15.64 -4.12 -17.87
C TYR A 7 15.16 -4.96 -16.69
N SER A 8 14.16 -4.46 -15.96
CA SER A 8 13.50 -5.16 -14.86
C SER A 8 11.99 -4.99 -14.97
N ARG A 9 11.22 -5.97 -14.54
CA ARG A 9 9.76 -5.93 -14.43
C ARG A 9 9.31 -6.57 -13.13
N VAL A 10 8.20 -6.11 -12.59
CA VAL A 10 7.61 -6.64 -11.37
C VAL A 10 6.84 -7.92 -11.70
N LEU A 11 7.17 -9.03 -11.04
CA LEU A 11 6.51 -10.32 -11.29
C LEU A 11 5.15 -10.40 -10.60
N GLU A 12 5.07 -9.89 -9.37
CA GLU A 12 3.89 -9.94 -8.52
C GLU A 12 3.65 -8.58 -7.87
N SER A 13 2.39 -8.19 -7.84
CA SER A 13 1.93 -6.89 -7.35
C SER A 13 1.57 -7.00 -5.86
N PRO A 14 2.32 -6.39 -4.92
CA PRO A 14 2.15 -6.63 -3.48
C PRO A 14 0.90 -5.94 -2.91
N GLU A 15 0.31 -6.46 -1.83
CA GLU A 15 -0.83 -5.78 -1.18
C GLU A 15 -0.47 -4.37 -0.65
N ILE A 16 0.75 -4.21 -0.15
CA ILE A 16 1.33 -2.93 0.23
C ILE A 16 2.57 -2.68 -0.62
N LEU A 17 2.52 -1.63 -1.45
CA LEU A 17 3.64 -1.16 -2.24
C LEU A 17 4.39 -0.07 -1.46
N THR A 18 5.63 -0.38 -1.09
CA THR A 18 6.54 0.58 -0.43
C THR A 18 7.47 1.17 -1.46
N VAL A 19 7.42 2.49 -1.65
CA VAL A 19 8.31 3.22 -2.56
C VAL A 19 9.28 4.06 -1.74
N HIS A 20 10.54 3.64 -1.74
CA HIS A 20 11.63 4.40 -1.11
C HIS A 20 12.26 5.35 -2.13
N LEU A 21 12.17 6.65 -1.87
CA LEU A 21 12.77 7.67 -2.73
C LEU A 21 14.26 7.77 -2.38
N LYS A 22 15.12 7.39 -3.33
CA LYS A 22 16.58 7.44 -3.16
C LYS A 22 17.07 8.90 -3.14
N ARG A 23 16.96 9.53 -1.97
CA ARG A 23 17.32 10.94 -1.76
C ARG A 23 18.75 11.17 -1.32
N PHE A 24 19.53 10.13 -1.02
CA PHE A 24 20.92 10.32 -0.59
C PHE A 24 21.90 9.85 -1.66
N ARG A 25 22.88 10.70 -1.96
CA ARG A 25 24.05 10.38 -2.78
C ARG A 25 25.30 10.52 -1.95
N HIS A 26 26.22 9.59 -2.17
CA HIS A 26 27.53 9.57 -1.54
C HIS A 26 28.58 9.50 -2.64
N GLU A 27 29.24 10.64 -2.88
CA GLU A 27 30.38 10.75 -3.78
C GLU A 27 31.61 11.11 -2.94
N PHE A 28 32.17 12.31 -3.10
CA PHE A 28 33.20 12.82 -2.19
C PHE A 28 32.62 13.32 -0.85
N TYR A 29 31.37 13.76 -0.86
CA TYR A 29 30.60 14.15 0.32
C TYR A 29 29.18 13.56 0.23
N SER A 30 28.54 13.36 1.38
CA SER A 30 27.13 12.95 1.42
C SER A 30 26.22 14.16 1.25
N SER A 31 25.24 14.07 0.34
CA SER A 31 24.23 15.11 0.15
C SER A 31 22.83 14.53 0.00
N LYS A 32 21.83 15.33 0.37
CA LYS A 32 20.41 15.02 0.19
C LYS A 32 19.89 15.71 -1.07
N ILE A 33 19.13 14.96 -1.87
CA ILE A 33 18.38 15.42 -3.03
C ILE A 33 17.02 15.92 -2.53
N SER A 34 16.86 17.24 -2.46
CA SER A 34 15.64 17.94 -2.05
C SER A 34 14.67 18.23 -3.20
N THR A 35 14.91 17.66 -4.39
CA THR A 35 14.01 17.82 -5.53
C THR A 35 12.60 17.38 -5.16
N PHE A 36 11.63 18.26 -5.43
CA PHE A 36 10.22 17.97 -5.22
C PHE A 36 9.79 16.80 -6.12
N ILE A 37 8.97 15.90 -5.56
CA ILE A 37 8.42 14.75 -6.28
C ILE A 37 6.92 14.81 -6.12
N SER A 38 6.22 14.96 -7.23
CA SER A 38 4.77 14.79 -7.29
C SER A 38 4.42 13.31 -7.24
N PHE A 39 3.42 12.95 -6.44
CA PHE A 39 2.91 11.59 -6.34
C PHE A 39 1.37 11.62 -6.25
N PRO A 40 0.66 10.64 -6.83
CA PRO A 40 -0.80 10.58 -6.74
C PRO A 40 -1.23 10.06 -5.36
N LEU A 41 -2.34 10.61 -4.82
CA LEU A 41 -3.00 10.03 -3.65
C LEU A 41 -3.78 8.77 -3.98
N GLU A 42 -4.41 8.74 -5.15
CA GLU A 42 -5.25 7.62 -5.59
C GLU A 42 -4.91 7.26 -7.03
N GLY A 43 -5.12 5.99 -7.37
CA GLY A 43 -5.04 5.53 -8.75
C GLY A 43 -3.62 5.49 -9.33
N LEU A 44 -2.59 5.24 -8.52
CA LEU A 44 -1.26 4.90 -9.03
C LEU A 44 -1.35 3.59 -9.83
N ASP A 45 -1.21 3.68 -11.15
CA ASP A 45 -1.28 2.50 -12.04
C ASP A 45 0.08 1.81 -12.17
N MET A 46 0.18 0.61 -11.63
CA MET A 46 1.38 -0.23 -11.74
C MET A 46 1.39 -1.12 -12.99
N ALA A 47 0.29 -1.22 -13.75
CA ALA A 47 0.17 -2.12 -14.89
C ALA A 47 1.32 -2.01 -15.92
N PRO A 48 1.83 -0.80 -16.27
CA PRO A 48 2.94 -0.67 -17.22
C PRO A 48 4.26 -1.31 -16.76
N TYR A 49 4.44 -1.51 -15.45
CA TYR A 49 5.67 -2.02 -14.84
C TYR A 49 5.61 -3.53 -14.53
N LEU A 50 4.44 -4.14 -14.66
CA LEU A 50 4.23 -5.56 -14.41
C LEU A 50 4.77 -6.42 -15.57
N ASN A 51 5.21 -7.63 -15.22
CA ASN A 51 5.51 -8.67 -16.20
C ASN A 51 4.20 -9.13 -16.86
N LYS A 52 4.26 -9.53 -18.14
CA LYS A 52 3.12 -10.09 -18.88
C LYS A 52 2.52 -11.33 -18.21
N GLY A 53 3.31 -12.07 -17.43
CA GLY A 53 2.86 -13.23 -16.66
C GLY A 53 2.35 -12.90 -15.26
N CYS A 54 2.15 -11.62 -14.91
CA CYS A 54 1.60 -11.25 -13.60
C CYS A 54 0.12 -11.64 -13.53
N ASN A 55 -0.25 -12.40 -12.49
CA ASN A 55 -1.62 -12.89 -12.28
C ASN A 55 -2.49 -11.94 -11.45
N SER A 56 -2.03 -10.73 -11.13
CA SER A 56 -2.84 -9.77 -10.39
C SER A 56 -3.91 -9.15 -11.26
N GLU A 57 -5.16 -9.26 -10.81
CA GLU A 57 -6.32 -8.59 -11.39
C GLU A 57 -6.33 -7.09 -11.05
N ALA A 58 -5.80 -6.74 -9.87
CA ALA A 58 -5.72 -5.36 -9.39
C ALA A 58 -4.32 -4.77 -9.56
N THR A 59 -4.22 -3.64 -10.26
CA THR A 59 -2.95 -2.93 -10.53
C THR A 59 -2.91 -1.51 -10.01
N TYR A 60 -4.01 -1.02 -9.46
CA TYR A 60 -4.13 0.32 -8.90
C TYR A 60 -3.76 0.34 -7.43
N TYR A 61 -3.23 1.48 -7.01
CA TYR A 61 -2.71 1.71 -5.68
C TYR A 61 -3.12 3.08 -5.16
N ASP A 62 -3.55 3.13 -3.91
CA ASP A 62 -3.94 4.35 -3.21
C ASP A 62 -3.00 4.58 -2.03
N LEU A 63 -2.49 5.81 -1.91
CA LEU A 63 -1.58 6.23 -0.87
C LEU A 63 -2.32 6.28 0.48
N PHE A 64 -1.74 5.69 1.51
CA PHE A 64 -2.32 5.76 2.86
C PHE A 64 -1.31 6.19 3.93
N ALA A 65 -0.02 6.17 3.63
CA ALA A 65 0.99 6.73 4.54
C ALA A 65 2.22 7.26 3.79
N ILE A 66 2.88 8.23 4.40
CA ILE A 66 4.11 8.86 3.93
C ILE A 66 5.04 9.03 5.13
N ILE A 67 6.31 8.67 4.97
CA ILE A 67 7.37 9.11 5.89
C ILE A 67 8.10 10.26 5.22
N CYS A 68 8.24 11.36 5.94
CA CYS A 68 9.09 12.48 5.56
C CYS A 68 10.39 12.42 6.35
N HIS A 69 11.48 12.85 5.71
CA HIS A 69 12.75 13.03 6.38
C HIS A 69 13.17 14.48 6.23
N HIS A 70 13.29 15.19 7.33
CA HIS A 70 13.74 16.57 7.40
C HIS A 70 15.22 16.60 7.79
N GLY A 71 16.04 17.46 7.17
CA GLY A 71 17.48 17.54 7.47
C GLY A 71 18.37 16.93 6.38
N THR A 72 19.55 16.44 6.76
CA THR A 72 20.66 16.11 5.85
C THR A 72 21.07 14.64 5.92
N ALA A 73 22.08 14.25 5.13
CA ALA A 73 22.62 12.90 5.18
C ALA A 73 23.33 12.57 6.51
N GLY A 74 23.76 13.58 7.27
CA GLY A 74 24.44 13.39 8.57
C GLY A 74 23.48 13.28 9.75
N GLY A 75 22.19 13.55 9.55
CA GLY A 75 21.19 13.56 10.61
C GLY A 75 19.96 14.36 10.22
N GLY A 76 18.84 14.04 10.86
CA GLY A 76 17.55 14.62 10.54
C GLY A 76 16.46 14.18 11.49
N HIS A 77 15.23 14.58 11.15
CA HIS A 77 14.02 14.30 11.89
C HIS A 77 13.01 13.60 10.98
N TYR A 78 12.32 12.60 11.51
CA TYR A 78 11.33 11.84 10.77
C TYR A 78 9.92 12.15 11.27
N THR A 79 9.03 12.44 10.34
CA THR A 79 7.60 12.65 10.59
C THR A 79 6.80 11.74 9.66
N ALA A 80 5.55 11.47 9.98
CA ALA A 80 4.69 10.65 9.13
C ALA A 80 3.35 11.32 8.86
N TYR A 81 2.87 11.23 7.62
CA TYR A 81 1.49 11.53 7.28
C TYR A 81 0.74 10.21 7.09
N CYS A 82 -0.37 10.00 7.79
CA CYS A 82 -1.17 8.78 7.66
C CYS A 82 -2.65 9.12 7.46
N LEU A 83 -3.29 8.38 6.55
CA LEU A 83 -4.74 8.43 6.35
C LEU A 83 -5.42 7.59 7.43
N ASN A 84 -6.30 8.20 8.21
CA ASN A 84 -7.17 7.49 9.12
C ASN A 84 -8.36 6.89 8.35
N HIS A 85 -8.42 5.57 8.28
CA HIS A 85 -9.44 4.86 7.51
C HIS A 85 -10.86 4.96 8.12
N LEU A 86 -11.00 5.37 9.38
CA LEU A 86 -12.31 5.49 10.03
C LEU A 86 -13.05 6.77 9.63
N ASN A 87 -12.34 7.89 9.51
CA ASN A 87 -12.92 9.19 9.18
C ASN A 87 -12.45 9.75 7.83
N GLN A 88 -11.54 9.07 7.14
CA GLN A 88 -10.98 9.48 5.85
C GLN A 88 -10.25 10.84 5.92
N GLN A 89 -9.64 11.16 7.06
CA GLN A 89 -8.83 12.38 7.26
C GLN A 89 -7.34 12.04 7.38
N TRP A 90 -6.49 12.98 6.96
CA TRP A 90 -5.04 12.86 7.08
C TRP A 90 -4.56 13.46 8.39
N TYR A 91 -3.56 12.82 8.97
CA TYR A 91 -2.90 13.27 10.19
C TYR A 91 -1.39 13.28 9.99
N GLU A 92 -0.74 14.32 10.48
CA GLU A 92 0.70 14.35 10.70
C GLU A 92 1.01 13.82 12.10
N PHE A 93 1.99 12.94 12.16
CA PHE A 93 2.55 12.35 13.37
C PHE A 93 3.98 12.87 13.50
N ASP A 94 4.18 13.77 14.44
CA ASP A 94 5.46 14.36 14.81
C ASP A 94 5.75 14.03 16.28
N ASP A 95 6.43 12.90 16.49
CA ASP A 95 6.72 12.32 17.80
C ASP A 95 5.48 12.18 18.70
N GLN A 96 5.29 13.13 19.62
CA GLN A 96 4.18 13.14 20.59
C GLN A 96 2.96 13.92 20.10
N LEU A 97 3.11 14.67 19.00
CA LEU A 97 2.08 15.52 18.43
C LEU A 97 1.40 14.82 17.26
N VAL A 98 0.08 14.81 17.31
CA VAL A 98 -0.77 14.31 16.22
C VAL A 98 -1.69 15.45 15.81
N THR A 99 -1.58 15.88 14.56
CA THR A 99 -2.33 17.03 14.03
C THR A 99 -3.08 16.62 12.78
N GLU A 100 -4.37 16.98 12.70
CA GLU A 100 -5.12 16.81 11.46
C GLU A 100 -4.59 17.80 10.42
N VAL A 101 -4.41 17.34 9.18
CA VAL A 101 -3.82 18.12 8.08
C VAL A 101 -4.64 18.01 6.82
N ASP A 102 -4.53 19.03 5.97
CA ASP A 102 -5.18 19.01 4.67
C ASP A 102 -4.38 18.22 3.63
N VAL A 103 -5.07 17.79 2.58
CA VAL A 103 -4.48 17.03 1.46
C VAL A 103 -3.38 17.83 0.73
N GLY A 104 -3.50 19.15 0.67
CA GLY A 104 -2.48 20.02 0.09
C GLY A 104 -1.16 19.93 0.85
N GLN A 105 -1.19 19.93 2.19
CA GLN A 105 0.00 19.72 3.01
C GLN A 105 0.64 18.35 2.73
N VAL A 106 -0.17 17.30 2.67
CA VAL A 106 0.30 15.93 2.36
C VAL A 106 0.97 15.86 0.99
N LEU A 107 0.38 16.46 -0.05
CA LEU A 107 0.93 16.46 -1.41
C LEU A 107 2.20 17.29 -1.57
N ASN A 108 2.42 18.27 -0.68
CA ASN A 108 3.58 19.17 -0.73
C ASN A 108 4.69 18.77 0.25
N CYS A 109 4.57 17.63 0.94
CA CYS A 109 5.56 17.19 1.91
C CYS A 109 6.89 16.74 1.28
N GLU A 110 7.98 16.74 2.06
CA GLU A 110 9.28 16.22 1.63
C GLU A 110 9.33 14.68 1.76
N ALA A 111 8.47 14.01 0.98
CA ALA A 111 8.28 12.56 1.02
C ALA A 111 9.59 11.81 0.85
N TYR A 112 9.85 10.84 1.73
CA TYR A 112 11.02 9.96 1.70
C TYR A 112 10.63 8.50 1.45
N VAL A 113 9.58 8.02 2.11
CA VAL A 113 8.98 6.70 1.85
C VAL A 113 7.49 6.88 1.65
N LEU A 114 6.94 6.30 0.59
CA LEU A 114 5.52 6.29 0.30
C LEU A 114 4.98 4.88 0.49
N PHE A 115 3.83 4.76 1.16
CA PHE A 115 3.13 3.49 1.36
C PHE A 115 1.79 3.54 0.64
N TYR A 116 1.69 2.68 -0.35
CA TYR A 116 0.51 2.51 -1.17
C TYR A 116 -0.17 1.18 -0.83
N ARG A 117 -1.48 1.20 -0.70
CA ARG A 117 -2.31 0.00 -0.55
C ARG A 117 -2.94 -0.32 -1.89
N LYS A 118 -2.90 -1.59 -2.25
CA LYS A 118 -3.53 -2.10 -3.47
C LYS A 118 -5.04 -1.86 -3.42
N SER A 119 -5.59 -1.41 -4.54
CA SER A 119 -6.98 -0.98 -4.66
C SER A 119 -7.74 -1.89 -5.62
N ASN A 120 -8.90 -2.39 -5.18
CA ASN A 120 -9.77 -3.24 -6.00
C ASN A 120 -11.24 -2.91 -5.75
N ARG A 121 -11.77 -1.99 -6.57
CA ARG A 121 -13.16 -1.51 -6.48
C ARG A 121 -14.20 -2.65 -6.51
N LYS A 122 -13.93 -3.72 -7.25
CA LYS A 122 -14.82 -4.90 -7.30
C LYS A 122 -14.89 -5.57 -5.94
N MET A 123 -13.76 -5.71 -5.24
CA MET A 123 -13.70 -6.30 -3.90
C MET A 123 -14.40 -5.42 -2.87
N ASP A 124 -14.27 -4.10 -2.99
CA ASP A 124 -14.96 -3.16 -2.08
C ASP A 124 -16.49 -3.27 -2.19
N SER A 125 -17.02 -3.37 -3.42
CA SER A 125 -18.45 -3.64 -3.63
C SER A 125 -18.90 -4.99 -3.05
N ILE A 126 -18.06 -6.03 -3.15
CA ILE A 126 -18.37 -7.34 -2.57
C ILE A 126 -18.43 -7.26 -1.04
N ARG A 127 -17.49 -6.56 -0.39
CA ARG A 127 -17.47 -6.36 1.06
C ARG A 127 -18.69 -5.59 1.56
N GLN A 128 -19.08 -4.52 0.86
CA GLN A 128 -20.28 -3.76 1.19
C GLN A 128 -21.53 -4.65 1.17
N ARG A 129 -21.69 -5.42 0.09
CA ARG A 129 -22.80 -6.38 -0.03
C ARG A 129 -22.75 -7.47 1.04
N PHE A 130 -21.56 -7.96 1.39
CA PHE A 130 -21.41 -8.93 2.49
C PHE A 130 -21.89 -8.33 3.81
N ALA A 131 -21.47 -7.12 4.16
CA ALA A 131 -21.88 -6.44 5.40
C ALA A 131 -23.39 -6.13 5.45
N GLU A 132 -24.05 -5.95 4.30
CA GLU A 132 -25.52 -5.85 4.23
C GLU A 132 -26.21 -7.19 4.46
N ILE A 133 -25.67 -8.27 3.89
CA ILE A 133 -26.22 -9.62 4.05
C ILE A 133 -26.04 -10.10 5.49
N GLU A 134 -24.88 -9.89 6.10
CA GLU A 134 -24.59 -10.29 7.49
C GLU A 134 -25.53 -9.61 8.50
N ARG A 135 -26.01 -8.41 8.18
CA ARG A 135 -27.03 -7.70 8.98
C ARG A 135 -28.44 -8.26 8.81
N ARG A 136 -28.70 -9.04 7.76
CA ARG A 136 -29.98 -9.74 7.51
C ARG A 136 -29.84 -11.19 8.00
N GLU A 137 -30.95 -11.78 8.46
CA GLU A 137 -31.02 -13.04 9.22
C GLU A 137 -30.05 -14.17 8.80
N SER A 138 -29.64 -14.94 9.81
CA SER A 138 -28.74 -16.08 9.66
C SER A 138 -29.36 -17.19 8.81
N SER A 139 -28.69 -17.55 7.72
CA SER A 139 -28.97 -18.74 6.92
C SER A 139 -29.04 -20.00 7.81
N ILE A 140 -29.99 -20.89 7.50
CA ILE A 140 -30.11 -22.23 8.13
C ILE A 140 -28.88 -23.09 7.81
N LEU A 141 -28.23 -22.85 6.67
CA LEU A 141 -26.99 -23.51 6.26
C LEU A 141 -25.79 -22.85 6.97
N ARG A 142 -25.00 -23.67 7.66
CA ARG A 142 -23.73 -23.27 8.27
C ARG A 142 -22.57 -23.69 7.38
N PHE A 143 -21.85 -22.71 6.87
CA PHE A 143 -20.57 -22.92 6.20
C PHE A 143 -19.45 -22.46 7.11
N TYR A 144 -18.32 -23.17 7.08
CA TYR A 144 -17.12 -22.80 7.84
C TYR A 144 -16.06 -22.27 6.87
N ILE A 145 -15.49 -21.12 7.20
CA ILE A 145 -14.42 -20.47 6.44
C ILE A 145 -13.24 -20.27 7.38
N SER A 146 -12.01 -20.38 6.88
CA SER A 146 -10.83 -20.17 7.71
C SER A 146 -10.77 -18.71 8.19
N LYS A 147 -10.37 -18.51 9.45
CA LYS A 147 -10.15 -17.16 9.99
C LYS A 147 -9.09 -16.40 9.17
N GLN A 148 -8.12 -17.13 8.61
CA GLN A 148 -7.08 -16.57 7.76
C GLN A 148 -7.67 -16.01 6.46
N TRP A 149 -8.50 -16.78 5.76
CA TRP A 149 -9.17 -16.29 4.56
C TRP A 149 -10.08 -15.11 4.90
N MET A 150 -10.80 -15.17 6.03
CA MET A 150 -11.65 -14.06 6.45
C MET A 150 -10.83 -12.79 6.73
N SER A 151 -9.66 -12.90 7.34
CA SER A 151 -8.75 -11.76 7.54
C SER A 151 -8.30 -11.15 6.20
N ARG A 152 -7.90 -12.00 5.23
CA ARG A 152 -7.55 -11.56 3.88
C ARG A 152 -8.74 -10.90 3.19
N PHE A 153 -9.95 -11.47 3.30
CA PHE A 153 -11.16 -10.90 2.73
C PHE A 153 -11.40 -9.46 3.20
N HIS A 154 -11.19 -9.17 4.49
CA HIS A 154 -11.37 -7.83 5.02
C HIS A 154 -10.24 -6.84 4.65
N THR A 155 -9.04 -7.32 4.35
CA THR A 155 -7.85 -6.46 4.29
C THR A 155 -7.16 -6.40 2.93
N PHE A 156 -7.18 -7.47 2.14
CA PHE A 156 -6.41 -7.61 0.90
C PHE A 156 -7.25 -7.24 -0.32
N ALA A 157 -6.69 -6.53 -1.29
CA ALA A 157 -7.33 -6.28 -2.57
C ALA A 157 -7.66 -7.59 -3.31
N GLU A 158 -6.83 -8.62 -3.12
CA GLU A 158 -7.01 -9.94 -3.70
C GLU A 158 -6.92 -11.04 -2.61
N PRO A 159 -8.03 -11.35 -1.92
CA PRO A 159 -8.04 -12.36 -0.85
C PRO A 159 -7.80 -13.79 -1.35
N GLY A 160 -7.91 -14.01 -2.66
CA GLY A 160 -7.77 -15.33 -3.28
C GLY A 160 -9.00 -16.22 -3.08
N PRO A 161 -8.99 -17.43 -3.65
CA PRO A 161 -10.10 -18.37 -3.53
C PRO A 161 -10.29 -18.84 -2.08
N ILE A 162 -11.53 -19.16 -1.71
CA ILE A 162 -11.82 -19.90 -0.47
C ILE A 162 -11.34 -21.33 -0.67
N THR A 163 -10.41 -21.78 0.16
CA THR A 163 -9.85 -23.13 0.12
C THR A 163 -9.84 -23.76 1.50
N ASN A 164 -9.77 -25.09 1.55
CA ASN A 164 -9.60 -25.83 2.81
C ASN A 164 -8.12 -26.09 3.14
N SER A 165 -7.18 -25.51 2.39
CA SER A 165 -5.74 -25.71 2.58
C SER A 165 -5.25 -25.28 3.96
N ASP A 166 -5.93 -24.32 4.59
CA ASP A 166 -5.58 -23.84 5.93
C ASP A 166 -5.96 -24.86 7.02
N PHE A 167 -6.86 -25.79 6.71
CA PHE A 167 -7.32 -26.83 7.63
C PHE A 167 -6.65 -28.19 7.39
N LEU A 168 -6.02 -28.38 6.23
CA LEU A 168 -5.41 -29.63 5.82
C LEU A 168 -3.89 -29.57 6.00
N CYS A 169 -3.32 -30.65 6.53
CA CYS A 169 -1.87 -30.80 6.55
C CYS A 169 -1.36 -30.91 5.10
N LYS A 170 -0.21 -30.31 4.81
CA LYS A 170 0.41 -30.35 3.46
C LYS A 170 0.77 -31.77 3.00
N HIS A 171 0.71 -32.75 3.90
CA HIS A 171 1.08 -34.14 3.65
C HIS A 171 -0.11 -35.08 3.39
N GLY A 172 -1.35 -34.57 3.40
CA GLY A 172 -2.56 -35.40 3.30
C GLY A 172 -3.03 -35.89 4.66
#